data_AF-A0A3G4VN39-F1
#
_entry.id   AF-A0A3G4VN39-F1
#
_cell.length_a   1.000
_cell.length_b   1.000
_cell.length_c   1.000
_cell.angle_alpha   90.00
_cell.angle_beta   90.00
_cell.angle_gamma   90.00
#
_symmetry.space_group_name_H-M   'P 1'
#
loop_
_entity.id
_entity.type
_entity.pdbx_description
1 polymer ?
#
loop_
_entity_poly.entity_id
_entity_poly.type
_entity_poly.pdbx_seq_one_letter_code
_entity_poly.pdbx_strand_id
1 'polypeptide(L)'
;MNHDIISLKSYRQISNNVAAQINTVAGHCFDNQAIHLDFGKLVLKPEFVDELVEITLTHIGIDATGYLRIRDIQRLLGLEVKHLDRGYLAYLIAQNLAEEGVQYVRFIGQEDLVDLPLLMTCIFQCSRISTTLYLAPEGLDIDTEYLQSKPQCLPKGIQLSVSWTPFETYLSHDELSTLSSEDLVLLYPK
;
A
#
# COMPACT_ATOMS: atom_id res chain seq x y z
N MET A 1 42.22 -12.79 7.19
CA MET A 1 40.84 -13.14 6.79
C MET A 1 40.15 -11.85 6.38
N ASN A 2 39.87 -11.67 5.09
CA ASN A 2 39.07 -10.53 4.63
C ASN A 2 37.62 -10.82 5.01
N HIS A 3 37.03 -9.95 5.83
CA HIS A 3 35.60 -9.99 6.09
C HIS A 3 34.92 -9.35 4.89
N ASP A 4 34.18 -10.14 4.12
CA ASP A 4 33.30 -9.62 3.08
C ASP A 4 32.17 -8.85 3.78
N ILE A 5 32.28 -7.52 3.77
CA ILE A 5 31.24 -6.64 4.29
C ILE A 5 30.10 -6.64 3.28
N ILE A 6 29.05 -7.40 3.58
CA ILE A 6 27.80 -7.35 2.83
C ILE A 6 27.10 -6.03 3.16
N SER A 7 27.17 -5.07 2.23
CA SER A 7 26.43 -3.81 2.33
C SER A 7 25.00 -4.00 1.82
N LEU A 8 24.05 -4.08 2.75
CA LEU A 8 22.62 -4.04 2.44
C LEU A 8 22.26 -2.61 2.04
N LYS A 9 22.00 -2.39 0.75
CA LYS A 9 21.45 -1.12 0.26
C LYS A 9 19.92 -1.18 0.29
N SER A 10 19.28 -0.12 0.76
CA SER A 10 17.82 -0.03 0.76
C SER A 10 17.30 -0.12 -0.67
N TYR A 11 16.24 -0.91 -0.86
CA TYR A 11 15.64 -1.12 -2.18
C TYR A 11 14.97 0.16 -2.73
N ARG A 12 14.39 0.98 -1.84
CA ARG A 12 13.97 2.37 -2.08
C ARG A 12 13.99 3.14 -0.77
N GLN A 13 14.16 4.45 -0.85
CA GLN A 13 14.00 5.36 0.27
C GLN A 13 12.62 6.04 0.15
N ILE A 14 11.83 5.97 1.21
CA ILE A 14 10.53 6.62 1.31
C ILE A 14 10.70 7.84 2.22
N SER A 15 10.08 8.97 1.87
CA SER A 15 10.12 10.16 2.72
C SER A 15 9.26 9.93 3.98
N ASN A 16 9.60 10.61 5.08
CA ASN A 16 8.82 10.53 6.31
C ASN A 16 7.35 10.95 6.12
N ASN A 17 7.10 11.90 5.21
CA ASN A 17 5.75 12.36 4.89
C ASN A 17 4.93 11.23 4.23
N VAL A 18 5.48 10.59 3.20
CA VAL A 18 4.82 9.47 2.52
C VAL A 18 4.61 8.30 3.47
N ALA A 19 5.58 8.01 4.34
CA ALA A 19 5.43 6.98 5.36
C ALA A 19 4.29 7.31 6.35
N ALA A 20 4.16 8.56 6.79
CA ALA A 20 3.06 8.99 7.64
C ALA A 20 1.71 8.82 6.94
N GLN A 21 1.60 9.24 5.67
CA GLN A 21 0.37 9.09 4.88
C GLN A 21 -0.04 7.63 4.70
N ILE A 22 0.92 6.76 4.38
CA ILE A 22 0.68 5.32 4.28
C ILE A 22 0.18 4.76 5.62
N ASN A 23 0.78 5.18 6.73
CA ASN A 23 0.40 4.71 8.07
C ASN A 23 -1.00 5.16 8.48
N THR A 24 -1.49 6.31 8.00
CA THR A 24 -2.86 6.78 8.27
C THR A 24 -3.90 5.82 7.71
N VAL A 25 -3.65 5.26 6.52
CA VAL A 25 -4.60 4.37 5.83
C VAL A 25 -4.33 2.88 6.03
N ALA A 26 -3.15 2.54 6.55
CA ALA A 26 -2.74 1.16 6.74
C ALA A 26 -3.68 0.42 7.70
N GLY A 27 -4.28 -0.68 7.24
CA GLY A 27 -5.23 -1.46 8.04
C GLY A 27 -6.62 -0.84 8.13
N HIS A 28 -6.90 0.21 7.36
CA HIS A 28 -8.21 0.83 7.24
C HIS A 28 -8.80 0.64 5.84
N CYS A 29 -10.10 0.86 5.71
CA CYS A 29 -10.79 1.14 4.46
C CYS A 29 -11.51 2.49 4.58
N PHE A 30 -11.59 3.22 3.49
CA PHE A 30 -12.39 4.44 3.42
C PHE A 30 -13.76 4.09 2.84
N ASP A 31 -14.82 4.57 3.47
CA ASP A 31 -16.19 4.36 2.99
C ASP A 31 -17.08 5.54 3.37
N ASN A 32 -17.55 6.27 2.36
CA ASN A 32 -18.51 7.37 2.52
C ASN A 32 -19.88 7.05 1.88
N GLN A 33 -20.19 5.77 1.67
CA GLN A 33 -21.37 5.23 0.98
C GLN A 33 -21.42 5.43 -0.54
N ALA A 34 -20.69 6.40 -1.10
CA ALA A 34 -20.58 6.60 -2.54
C ALA A 34 -19.30 5.95 -3.10
N ILE A 35 -18.20 6.17 -2.40
CA ILE A 35 -16.87 5.69 -2.72
C ILE A 35 -16.39 4.80 -1.59
N HIS A 36 -15.94 3.61 -1.96
CA HIS A 36 -15.24 2.70 -1.09
C HIS A 36 -13.82 2.45 -1.61
N LEU A 37 -12.83 2.62 -0.74
CA LEU A 37 -11.43 2.30 -1.01
C LEU A 37 -10.92 1.30 0.02
N ASP A 38 -10.57 0.11 -0.44
CA ASP A 38 -9.84 -0.87 0.36
C ASP A 38 -8.34 -0.74 0.07
N PHE A 39 -7.60 -0.12 1.01
CA PHE A 39 -6.17 0.10 0.86
C PHE A 39 -5.39 -1.23 0.92
N GLY A 40 -4.53 -1.42 -0.07
CA GLY A 40 -3.76 -2.64 -0.27
C GLY A 40 -2.25 -2.41 -0.11
N LYS A 41 -1.48 -3.01 -1.01
CA LYS A 41 -0.02 -3.02 -0.92
C LYS A 41 0.61 -1.80 -1.59
N LEU A 42 1.79 -1.43 -1.09
CA LEU A 42 2.66 -0.46 -1.73
C LEU A 42 3.32 -1.07 -2.98
N VAL A 43 3.34 -0.31 -4.07
CA VAL A 43 3.96 -0.65 -5.36
C VAL A 43 5.23 0.16 -5.51
N LEU A 44 6.38 -0.50 -5.34
CA LEU A 44 7.70 0.13 -5.39
C LEU A 44 8.23 0.31 -6.82
N LYS A 45 7.75 -0.54 -7.74
CA LYS A 45 8.03 -0.50 -9.17
C LYS A 45 6.74 -0.75 -9.94
N PRO A 46 6.08 0.30 -10.43
CA PRO A 46 4.95 0.15 -11.32
C PRO A 46 5.40 -0.35 -12.70
N GLU A 47 5.37 -1.66 -12.91
CA GLU A 47 5.58 -2.26 -14.23
C GLU A 47 4.22 -2.49 -14.90
N PHE A 48 3.69 -1.43 -15.49
CA PHE A 48 2.43 -1.51 -16.23
C PHE A 48 2.71 -1.76 -17.72
N VAL A 49 2.06 -2.78 -18.26
CA VAL A 49 2.11 -3.09 -19.70
C VAL A 49 1.13 -2.21 -20.48
N ASP A 50 0.05 -1.80 -19.83
CA ASP A 50 -1.05 -1.02 -20.41
C ASP A 50 -0.91 0.47 -20.08
N GLU A 51 -1.45 1.34 -20.95
CA GLU A 51 -1.63 2.76 -20.67
C GLU A 51 -2.48 2.97 -19.41
N LEU A 52 -2.19 4.03 -18.66
CA LEU A 52 -2.97 4.45 -17.51
C LEU A 52 -3.76 5.72 -17.83
N VAL A 53 -4.83 5.91 -17.07
CA VAL A 53 -5.61 7.14 -17.00
C VAL A 53 -5.39 7.73 -15.62
N GLU A 54 -4.83 8.92 -15.57
CA GLU A 54 -4.74 9.72 -14.35
C GLU A 54 -6.11 10.34 -14.06
N ILE A 55 -6.54 10.16 -12.82
CA ILE A 55 -7.78 10.70 -12.28
C ILE A 55 -7.52 11.40 -10.95
N THR A 56 -8.35 12.37 -10.63
CA THR A 56 -8.43 12.98 -9.30
C THR A 56 -9.73 12.56 -8.66
N LEU A 57 -9.67 11.98 -7.47
CA LEU A 57 -10.82 11.80 -6.59
C LEU A 57 -10.95 13.06 -5.74
N THR A 58 -12.07 13.76 -5.89
CA THR A 58 -12.44 14.86 -5.00
C THR A 58 -13.88 14.65 -4.58
N HIS A 59 -14.06 14.07 -3.40
CA HIS A 59 -15.37 13.79 -2.83
C HIS A 59 -15.36 14.06 -1.32
N ILE A 60 -16.53 14.00 -0.69
CA ILE A 60 -16.66 14.13 0.76
C ILE A 60 -15.72 13.14 1.47
N GLY A 61 -14.81 13.69 2.27
CA GLY A 61 -13.86 12.93 3.08
C GLY A 61 -12.62 12.40 2.34
N ILE A 62 -12.45 12.72 1.05
CA ILE A 62 -11.26 12.30 0.29
C ILE A 62 -10.86 13.28 -0.82
N ASP A 63 -9.57 13.60 -0.85
CA ASP A 63 -8.87 14.19 -2.00
C ASP A 63 -7.64 13.33 -2.33
N ALA A 64 -7.56 12.84 -3.57
CA ALA A 64 -6.47 11.95 -3.98
C ALA A 64 -6.22 11.96 -5.47
N THR A 65 -4.97 11.76 -5.87
CA THR A 65 -4.61 11.43 -7.26
C THR A 65 -4.44 9.93 -7.42
N GLY A 66 -5.07 9.37 -8.45
CA GLY A 66 -5.03 7.94 -8.74
C GLY A 66 -4.89 7.62 -10.22
N TYR A 67 -4.52 6.38 -10.50
CA TYR A 67 -4.31 5.89 -11.85
C TYR A 67 -5.11 4.61 -12.07
N LEU A 68 -5.88 4.59 -13.15
CA LEU A 68 -6.65 3.43 -13.60
C LEU A 68 -6.04 2.88 -14.88
N ARG A 69 -6.04 1.56 -15.05
CA ARG A 69 -5.62 0.97 -16.33
C ARG A 69 -6.67 1.24 -17.38
N ILE A 70 -6.23 1.51 -18.60
CA ILE A 70 -7.16 1.74 -19.72
C ILE A 70 -8.14 0.58 -19.89
N ARG A 71 -7.68 -0.67 -19.69
CA ARG A 71 -8.51 -1.89 -19.73
C ARG A 71 -9.70 -1.85 -18.77
N ASP A 72 -9.50 -1.29 -17.58
CA ASP A 72 -10.55 -1.19 -16.58
C ASP A 72 -11.56 -0.08 -16.93
N ILE A 73 -11.09 0.98 -17.60
CA ILE A 73 -11.96 2.00 -18.22
C ILE A 73 -12.76 1.42 -19.39
N GLN A 74 -12.19 0.54 -20.22
CA GLN A 74 -12.96 -0.11 -21.32
C GLN A 74 -14.13 -0.93 -20.75
N ARG A 75 -13.87 -1.66 -19.66
CA ARG A 75 -14.89 -2.44 -18.94
C ARG A 75 -15.98 -1.55 -18.35
N LEU A 76 -15.59 -0.41 -17.77
CA LEU A 76 -16.49 0.61 -17.24
C LEU A 76 -17.42 1.16 -18.33
N LEU A 77 -16.85 1.52 -19.48
CA LEU A 77 -17.61 2.12 -20.59
C LEU A 77 -18.39 1.08 -21.40
N GLY A 78 -18.10 -0.22 -21.25
CA GLY A 78 -18.69 -1.28 -22.07
C GLY A 78 -18.34 -1.17 -23.55
N LEU A 79 -17.22 -0.53 -23.89
CA LEU A 79 -16.84 -0.16 -25.26
C LEU A 79 -15.39 -0.56 -25.54
N GLU A 80 -15.11 -1.04 -26.75
CA GLU A 80 -13.73 -1.21 -27.22
C GLU A 80 -13.13 0.15 -27.57
N VAL A 81 -12.11 0.52 -26.83
CA VAL A 81 -11.51 1.87 -26.85
C VAL A 81 -10.49 2.05 -27.99
N LYS A 82 -10.13 0.96 -28.69
CA LYS A 82 -9.10 0.94 -29.75
C LYS A 82 -9.38 1.86 -30.95
N HIS A 83 -10.64 2.25 -31.16
CA HIS A 83 -11.05 3.06 -32.31
C HIS A 83 -11.62 4.44 -31.95
N LEU A 84 -11.61 4.78 -30.66
CA LEU A 84 -12.16 6.04 -30.18
C LEU A 84 -11.03 7.07 -30.00
N ASP A 85 -11.31 8.29 -30.42
CA ASP A 85 -10.40 9.40 -30.22
C ASP A 85 -10.19 9.68 -28.71
N ARG A 86 -8.97 10.06 -28.33
CA ARG A 86 -8.61 10.32 -26.92
C ARG A 86 -9.45 11.44 -26.30
N GLY A 87 -9.82 12.47 -27.07
CA GLY A 87 -10.68 13.54 -26.60
C GLY A 87 -12.11 13.06 -26.31
N TYR A 88 -12.64 12.17 -27.16
CA TYR A 88 -13.95 11.57 -26.92
C TYR A 88 -13.94 10.64 -25.71
N LEU A 89 -12.85 9.90 -25.50
CA LEU A 89 -12.69 9.05 -24.31
C LEU A 89 -12.57 9.85 -23.03
N ALA A 90 -11.79 10.93 -23.03
CA ALA A 90 -11.72 11.86 -21.90
C ALA A 90 -13.11 12.38 -21.52
N TYR A 91 -13.92 12.75 -22.52
CA TYR A 91 -15.30 13.18 -22.32
C TYR A 91 -16.17 12.07 -21.70
N LEU A 92 -16.13 10.85 -22.25
CA LEU A 92 -16.91 9.72 -21.72
C LEU A 92 -16.50 9.36 -20.29
N ILE A 93 -15.20 9.37 -19.98
CA ILE A 93 -14.70 9.10 -18.64
C ILE A 93 -15.23 10.17 -17.69
N ALA A 94 -15.03 11.45 -18.02
CA ALA A 94 -15.51 12.56 -17.20
C ALA A 94 -17.02 12.48 -16.97
N GLN A 95 -17.80 12.22 -18.00
CA GLN A 95 -19.27 12.14 -17.89
C GLN A 95 -19.74 10.99 -17.00
N ASN A 96 -19.11 9.81 -17.08
CA ASN A 96 -19.53 8.63 -16.31
C ASN A 96 -19.05 8.65 -14.85
N LEU A 97 -18.00 9.43 -14.55
CA LEU A 97 -17.32 9.41 -13.26
C LEU A 97 -17.51 10.70 -12.44
N ALA A 98 -17.93 11.80 -13.07
CA ALA A 98 -18.10 13.08 -12.39
C ALA A 98 -19.16 13.04 -11.26
N GLU A 99 -20.23 12.25 -11.41
CA GLU A 99 -21.25 12.09 -10.37
C GLU A 99 -20.69 11.46 -9.10
N GLU A 100 -19.61 10.69 -9.21
CA GLU A 100 -18.93 9.99 -8.12
C GLU A 100 -17.72 10.79 -7.60
N GLY A 101 -17.59 12.08 -7.95
CA GLY A 101 -16.47 12.92 -7.54
C GLY A 101 -15.12 12.55 -8.19
N VAL A 102 -15.14 11.77 -9.28
CA VAL A 102 -13.93 11.36 -9.99
C VAL A 102 -13.77 12.20 -11.26
N GLN A 103 -12.63 12.88 -11.37
CA GLN A 103 -12.30 13.77 -12.48
C GLN A 103 -11.19 13.15 -13.33
N TYR A 104 -11.38 13.20 -14.65
CA TYR A 104 -10.32 12.84 -15.60
C TYR A 104 -9.25 13.93 -15.66
N VAL A 105 -7.98 13.55 -15.66
CA VAL A 105 -6.85 14.47 -15.83
C VAL A 105 -6.19 14.26 -17.20
N ARG A 106 -5.57 13.09 -17.42
CA ARG A 106 -4.86 12.77 -18.67
C ARG A 106 -4.61 11.27 -18.85
N PHE A 107 -4.22 10.89 -20.06
CA PHE A 107 -3.62 9.58 -20.33
C PHE A 107 -2.12 9.62 -20.02
N ILE A 108 -1.61 8.55 -19.41
CA ILE A 108 -0.19 8.32 -19.13
C ILE A 108 0.30 7.24 -20.08
N GLY A 109 1.21 7.63 -20.98
CA GLY A 109 1.85 6.72 -21.93
C GLY A 109 2.98 5.92 -21.26
N GLN A 110 3.51 4.93 -21.98
CA GLN A 110 4.59 4.08 -21.47
C GLN A 110 5.87 4.84 -21.10
N GLU A 111 6.14 5.96 -21.78
CA GLU A 111 7.31 6.80 -21.53
C GLU A 111 7.21 7.52 -20.17
N ASP A 112 6.00 7.97 -19.82
CA ASP A 112 5.72 8.69 -18.56
C ASP A 112 5.59 7.74 -17.35
N LEU A 113 5.47 6.43 -17.57
CA LEU A 113 5.37 5.44 -16.48
C LEU A 113 6.62 5.40 -15.59
N VAL A 114 7.78 5.74 -16.16
CA VAL A 114 9.07 5.71 -15.44
C VAL A 114 9.13 6.78 -14.35
N ASP A 115 8.45 7.92 -14.59
CA ASP A 115 8.45 9.08 -13.70
C ASP A 115 7.28 9.08 -12.71
N LEU A 116 6.48 8.03 -12.69
CA LEU A 116 5.38 7.92 -11.73
C LEU A 116 5.90 7.88 -10.29
N PRO A 117 5.18 8.53 -9.35
CA PRO A 117 5.52 8.48 -7.94
C PRO A 117 5.35 7.05 -7.39
N LEU A 118 5.73 6.87 -6.13
CA LEU A 118 5.38 5.65 -5.39
C LEU A 118 3.85 5.47 -5.42
N LEU A 119 3.34 4.26 -5.67
CA LEU A 119 1.90 4.03 -5.75
C LEU A 119 1.45 3.03 -4.69
N MET A 120 0.20 3.14 -4.25
CA MET A 120 -0.47 2.15 -3.41
C MET A 120 -1.62 1.53 -4.20
N THR A 121 -1.69 0.20 -4.25
CA THR A 121 -2.89 -0.46 -4.80
C THR A 121 -4.04 -0.32 -3.82
N CYS A 122 -5.22 0.00 -4.30
CA CYS A 122 -6.45 -0.12 -3.55
C CYS A 122 -7.54 -0.73 -4.42
N ILE A 123 -8.51 -1.38 -3.80
CA ILE A 123 -9.75 -1.74 -4.48
C ILE A 123 -10.64 -0.51 -4.43
N PHE A 124 -10.90 0.08 -5.59
CA PHE A 124 -11.81 1.20 -5.75
C PHE A 124 -13.17 0.68 -6.17
N GLN A 125 -14.17 1.03 -5.37
CA GLN A 125 -15.56 0.74 -5.66
C GLN A 125 -16.37 2.03 -5.62
N CYS A 126 -17.12 2.28 -6.69
CA CYS A 126 -18.18 3.30 -6.77
C CYS A 126 -19.33 2.68 -7.56
N SER A 127 -20.55 3.20 -7.43
CA SER A 127 -21.82 2.69 -7.99
C SER A 127 -21.75 1.61 -9.08
N ARG A 128 -21.01 1.85 -10.18
CA ARG A 128 -20.94 0.98 -11.37
C ARG A 128 -19.61 0.25 -11.57
N ILE A 129 -18.60 0.50 -10.74
CA ILE A 129 -17.22 0.05 -10.94
C ILE A 129 -16.66 -0.54 -9.66
N SER A 130 -16.01 -1.69 -9.79
CA SER A 130 -15.13 -2.25 -8.78
C SER A 130 -13.84 -2.66 -9.48
N THR A 131 -12.75 -1.93 -9.26
CA THR A 131 -11.47 -2.18 -9.93
C THR A 131 -10.28 -1.88 -9.03
N THR A 132 -9.07 -2.22 -9.48
CA THR A 132 -7.84 -1.79 -8.82
C THR A 132 -7.50 -0.37 -9.23
N LEU A 133 -7.41 0.52 -8.25
CA LEU A 133 -6.91 1.88 -8.40
C LEU A 133 -5.50 1.96 -7.82
N TYR A 134 -4.59 2.61 -8.53
CA TYR A 134 -3.25 2.89 -8.04
C TYR A 134 -3.22 4.33 -7.53
N LEU A 135 -3.21 4.51 -6.22
CA LEU A 135 -3.21 5.83 -5.59
C LEU A 135 -1.79 6.34 -5.41
N ALA A 136 -1.58 7.63 -5.68
CA ALA A 136 -0.41 8.34 -5.22
C ALA A 136 -0.62 8.68 -3.72
N PRO A 137 0.22 8.17 -2.80
CA PRO A 137 0.17 8.55 -1.40
C PRO A 137 0.68 9.99 -1.19
N GLU A 138 1.48 10.49 -2.12
CA GLU A 138 1.87 11.90 -2.19
C GLU A 138 0.66 12.73 -2.62
N GLY A 139 0.05 13.42 -1.66
CA GLY A 139 -1.17 14.22 -1.88
C GLY A 139 -2.47 13.49 -1.54
N LEU A 140 -2.40 12.35 -0.85
CA LEU A 140 -3.57 11.73 -0.25
C LEU A 140 -4.02 12.55 0.97
N ASP A 141 -5.25 13.03 0.94
CA ASP A 141 -5.93 13.65 2.07
C ASP A 141 -7.24 12.92 2.33
N ILE A 142 -7.39 12.36 3.53
CA ILE A 142 -8.57 11.60 3.92
C ILE A 142 -9.01 12.05 5.30
N ASP A 143 -10.30 12.32 5.41
CA ASP A 143 -10.93 12.55 6.69
C ASP A 143 -11.05 11.24 7.47
N THR A 144 -10.38 11.20 8.61
CA THR A 144 -10.31 10.03 9.50
C THR A 144 -11.68 9.58 10.03
N GLU A 145 -12.70 10.43 10.00
CA GLU A 145 -14.07 10.06 10.40
C GLU A 145 -14.70 9.02 9.47
N TYR A 146 -14.25 8.95 8.22
CA TYR A 146 -14.71 7.99 7.20
C TYR A 146 -13.81 6.76 7.10
N LEU A 147 -12.75 6.67 7.91
CA LEU A 147 -11.88 5.51 7.97
C LEU A 147 -12.45 4.46 8.92
N GLN A 148 -12.68 3.27 8.37
CA GLN A 148 -13.14 2.10 9.11
C GLN A 148 -12.00 1.11 9.26
N SER A 149 -11.88 0.49 10.42
CA SER A 149 -10.87 -0.55 10.63
C SER A 149 -11.19 -1.79 9.79
N LYS A 150 -10.20 -2.27 9.03
CA LYS A 150 -10.34 -3.49 8.26
C LYS A 150 -10.30 -4.71 9.19
N PRO A 151 -11.26 -5.64 9.10
CA PRO A 151 -11.16 -6.91 9.82
C PRO A 151 -9.92 -7.65 9.34
N GLN A 152 -8.97 -7.87 10.25
CA GLN A 152 -7.72 -8.54 9.91
C GLN A 152 -7.99 -10.02 9.61
N CYS A 153 -7.70 -10.45 8.37
CA CYS A 153 -7.66 -11.86 7.98
C CYS A 153 -6.36 -12.52 8.46
N LEU A 154 -5.99 -12.31 9.72
CA LEU A 154 -4.92 -13.06 10.33
C LEU A 154 -5.44 -14.46 10.71
N PRO A 155 -4.66 -15.53 10.48
CA PRO A 155 -5.02 -16.86 10.96
C PRO A 155 -5.36 -16.82 12.45
N LYS A 156 -6.42 -17.50 12.88
CA LYS A 156 -6.89 -17.50 14.29
C LYS A 156 -5.83 -17.96 15.31
N GLY A 157 -4.71 -18.52 14.87
CA GLY A 157 -3.64 -19.07 15.71
C GLY A 157 -2.29 -18.42 15.49
N ILE A 158 -2.20 -17.09 15.33
CA ILE A 158 -0.89 -16.42 15.37
C ILE A 158 -0.36 -16.50 16.80
N GLN A 159 0.70 -17.29 16.98
CA GLN A 159 1.42 -17.38 18.23
C GLN A 159 2.32 -16.15 18.39
N LEU A 160 1.92 -15.22 19.25
CA LEU A 160 2.80 -14.18 19.75
C LEU A 160 3.66 -14.77 20.86
N SER A 161 4.91 -15.12 20.55
CA SER A 161 5.89 -15.55 21.55
C SER A 161 6.69 -14.34 22.03
N VAL A 162 6.50 -13.96 23.29
CA VAL A 162 7.39 -13.02 23.97
C VAL A 162 8.38 -13.83 24.79
N SER A 163 9.66 -13.82 24.40
CA SER A 163 10.74 -14.34 25.24
C SER A 163 11.28 -13.20 26.09
N TRP A 164 11.05 -13.27 27.40
CA TRP A 164 11.64 -12.34 28.36
C TRP A 164 12.72 -13.07 29.16
N THR A 165 13.95 -12.56 29.07
CA THR A 165 15.13 -13.13 29.75
C THR A 165 15.65 -12.10 30.77
N PRO A 166 15.09 -12.07 31.99
CA PRO A 166 15.42 -11.05 33.00
C PRO A 166 16.84 -11.17 33.56
N PHE A 167 17.43 -12.37 33.47
CA PHE A 167 18.78 -12.66 33.95
C PHE A 167 19.57 -13.36 32.86
N GLU A 168 20.84 -13.01 32.72
CA GLU A 168 21.76 -13.63 31.78
C GLU A 168 23.07 -13.90 32.51
N THR A 169 23.67 -15.06 32.28
CA THR A 169 24.98 -15.41 32.83
C THR A 169 25.80 -16.11 31.76
N TYR A 170 27.10 -15.84 31.73
CA TYR A 170 28.02 -16.44 30.79
C TYR A 170 28.86 -17.47 31.53
N LEU A 171 28.80 -18.71 31.06
CA LEU A 171 29.61 -19.82 31.56
C LEU A 171 30.59 -20.23 30.47
N SER A 172 31.80 -20.59 30.88
CA SER A 172 32.80 -21.20 30.01
C SER A 172 32.40 -22.63 29.62
N HIS A 173 33.02 -23.14 28.56
CA HIS A 173 32.77 -24.50 28.07
C HIS A 173 33.01 -25.57 29.15
N ASP A 174 34.05 -25.38 29.97
CA ASP A 174 34.40 -26.33 31.03
C ASP A 174 33.39 -26.28 32.19
N GLU A 175 32.90 -25.10 32.56
CA GLU A 175 31.84 -24.91 33.56
C GLU A 175 30.51 -25.54 33.11
N LEU A 176 30.15 -25.40 31.83
CA LEU A 176 28.95 -26.04 31.27
C LEU A 176 29.04 -27.57 31.30
N SER A 177 30.23 -28.12 31.04
CA SER A 177 30.44 -29.57 30.99
C SER A 177 30.45 -30.26 32.36
N THR A 178 30.63 -29.47 33.42
CA THR A 178 30.74 -29.95 34.80
C THR A 178 29.49 -29.70 35.64
N LEU A 179 28.50 -28.98 35.09
CA LEU A 179 27.22 -28.74 35.76
C LEU A 179 26.41 -30.02 35.94
N SER A 180 26.00 -30.25 37.18
CA SER A 180 25.09 -31.30 37.60
C SER A 180 23.77 -30.73 38.09
N SER A 181 22.77 -31.59 38.32
CA SER A 181 21.46 -31.20 38.83
C SER A 181 21.47 -30.65 40.26
N GLU A 182 22.60 -30.75 40.97
CA GLU A 182 22.74 -30.26 42.35
C GLU A 182 23.49 -28.93 42.45
N ASP A 183 23.97 -28.39 41.33
CA ASP A 183 24.79 -27.18 41.33
C ASP A 183 23.95 -25.89 41.29
N LEU A 184 24.42 -24.87 42.00
CA LEU A 184 23.82 -23.54 42.03
C LEU A 184 24.49 -22.62 41.01
N VAL A 185 23.72 -22.16 40.03
CA VAL A 185 24.16 -21.15 39.06
C VAL A 185 23.69 -19.77 39.51
N LEU A 186 24.65 -18.89 39.79
CA LEU A 186 24.37 -17.50 40.12
C LEU A 186 24.03 -16.71 38.85
N LEU A 187 22.83 -16.12 38.85
CA LEU A 187 22.31 -15.28 37.78
C LEU A 187 22.32 -13.83 38.24
N TYR A 188 22.86 -12.93 37.41
CA TYR A 188 22.83 -11.50 37.68
C TYR A 188 21.63 -10.85 36.96
N PRO A 189 20.91 -9.93 37.63
CA PRO A 189 19.91 -9.10 36.94
C PRO A 189 20.61 -8.24 35.89
N LYS A 190 19.95 -8.06 34.74
CA LYS A 190 20.37 -7.07 33.75
C LYS A 190 20.33 -5.64 34.30
#